data_AF-A0A4Q1CMD4-F1
#
_entry.id   AF-A0A4Q1CMD4-F1
#
_cell.length_a   1.000
_cell.length_b   1.000
_cell.length_c   1.000
_cell.angle_alpha   90.00
_cell.angle_beta   90.00
_cell.angle_gamma   90.00
#
_symmetry.space_group_name_H-M   'P 1'
#
loop_
_entity.id
_entity.type
_entity.pdbx_description
1 polymer ?
#
loop_
_entity_poly.entity_id
_entity_poly.type
_entity_poly.pdbx_seq_one_letter_code
_entity_poly.pdbx_strand_id
1 'polypeptide(L)'
;MLYHQLPPQFNNTPVRLSKKEAKLAGNFIQKFFGAYHLHEIRRSLAALTEIALTTNNTHFEDAKERDSILWFYYELEIFIEAAWFQNQHSIKHKPKPKKKNK
;
A
#
# COMPACT_ATOMS: atom_id res chain seq x y z
N MET A 1 15.62 23.78 -0.32
CA MET A 1 15.88 22.68 0.62
C MET A 1 14.82 22.67 1.70
N LEU A 2 13.81 21.82 1.59
CA LEU A 2 12.89 21.53 2.70
C LEU A 2 13.12 20.08 3.12
N TYR A 3 14.15 19.87 3.94
CA TYR A 3 14.10 18.78 4.91
C TYR A 3 13.02 19.18 5.93
N HIS A 4 11.75 19.00 5.56
CA HIS A 4 10.73 18.86 6.58
C HIS A 4 11.11 17.58 7.31
N GLN A 5 11.78 17.72 8.44
CA GLN A 5 11.86 16.69 9.47
C GLN A 5 10.45 16.10 9.54
N LEU A 6 10.32 14.83 9.11
CA LEU A 6 9.06 14.11 9.20
C LEU A 6 8.53 14.40 10.60
N PRO A 7 7.30 14.92 10.75
CA PRO A 7 6.78 15.29 12.06
C PRO A 7 7.02 14.15 13.05
N PRO A 8 7.41 14.39 14.32
CA PRO A 8 7.86 13.34 15.25
C PRO A 8 6.92 12.12 15.37
N GLN A 9 5.64 12.31 15.06
CA GLN A 9 4.61 11.27 14.95
C GLN A 9 4.79 10.27 13.78
N PHE A 10 5.71 10.51 12.84
CA PHE A 10 6.09 9.56 11.78
C PHE A 10 7.15 8.54 12.25
N ASN A 11 7.46 8.50 13.55
CA ASN A 11 8.25 7.44 14.16
C ASN A 11 7.46 6.12 14.22
N ASN A 12 7.87 5.12 13.42
CA ASN A 12 7.60 3.67 13.47
C ASN A 12 6.20 3.19 13.93
N THR A 13 5.19 4.06 13.89
CA THR A 13 3.85 3.79 14.41
C THR A 13 2.82 4.26 13.39
N PRO A 14 1.70 3.54 13.25
CA PRO A 14 0.66 3.96 12.32
C PRO A 14 0.09 5.33 12.71
N VAL A 15 0.12 6.28 11.78
CA VAL A 15 -0.47 7.62 11.97
C VAL A 15 -1.99 7.60 11.72
N ARG A 16 -2.46 6.78 10.76
CA ARG A 16 -3.87 6.78 10.30
C ARG A 16 -4.75 5.70 10.93
N LEU A 17 -4.14 4.65 11.50
CA LEU A 17 -4.86 3.55 12.13
C LEU A 17 -4.67 3.62 13.64
N SER A 18 -5.77 3.78 14.38
CA SER A 18 -5.71 3.68 15.84
C SER A 18 -5.41 2.25 16.30
N LYS A 19 -4.93 2.09 17.53
CA LYS A 19 -4.69 0.76 18.14
C LYS A 19 -5.95 -0.13 18.16
N LYS A 20 -7.14 0.47 18.21
CA LYS A 20 -8.42 -0.25 18.17
C LYS A 20 -8.72 -0.76 16.76
N GLU A 21 -8.46 0.06 15.74
CA GLU A 21 -8.66 -0.27 14.33
C GLU A 21 -7.61 -1.25 13.79
N ALA A 22 -6.40 -1.25 14.36
CA ALA A 22 -5.34 -2.19 14.00
C ALA A 22 -5.77 -3.67 14.14
N LYS A 23 -6.64 -3.98 15.12
CA LYS A 23 -7.23 -5.33 15.27
C LYS A 23 -8.14 -5.74 14.10
N LEU A 24 -8.57 -4.77 13.30
CA LEU A 24 -9.42 -4.93 12.13
C LEU A 24 -8.63 -4.67 10.83
N ALA A 25 -7.29 -4.71 10.85
CA ALA A 25 -6.43 -4.43 9.70
C ALA A 25 -6.85 -5.22 8.43
N GLY A 26 -7.24 -6.49 8.59
CA GLY A 26 -7.77 -7.31 7.48
C GLY A 26 -9.02 -6.73 6.81
N ASN A 27 -9.88 -6.01 7.54
CA ASN A 27 -11.06 -5.35 6.98
C ASN A 27 -10.68 -4.16 6.10
N PHE A 28 -9.60 -3.44 6.44
CA PHE A 28 -9.09 -2.34 5.61
C PHE A 28 -8.48 -2.87 4.31
N ILE A 29 -7.75 -3.99 4.38
CA ILE A 29 -7.23 -4.68 3.19
C ILE A 29 -8.39 -5.16 2.30
N GLN A 30 -9.42 -5.79 2.88
CA GLN A 30 -10.63 -6.20 2.16
C GLN A 30 -11.34 -5.02 1.50
N LYS A 31 -11.52 -3.93 2.24
CA LYS A 31 -12.17 -2.71 1.72
C LYS A 31 -11.36 -2.09 0.59
N PHE A 32 -10.04 -2.04 0.73
CA PHE A 32 -9.14 -1.49 -0.29
C PHE A 32 -9.23 -2.29 -1.60
N PHE A 33 -9.08 -3.61 -1.55
CA PHE A 33 -9.19 -4.47 -2.75
C PHE A 33 -10.62 -4.71 -3.24
N GLY A 34 -11.63 -4.30 -2.46
CA GLY A 34 -13.01 -4.20 -2.94
C GLY A 34 -13.28 -2.90 -3.72
N ALA A 35 -12.46 -1.87 -3.52
CA ALA A 35 -12.59 -0.57 -4.18
C ALA A 35 -11.63 -0.40 -5.37
N TYR A 36 -10.48 -1.07 -5.36
CA TYR A 36 -9.46 -0.96 -6.40
C TYR A 36 -9.03 -2.33 -6.90
N HIS A 37 -8.93 -2.49 -8.22
CA HIS A 37 -8.37 -3.69 -8.82
C HIS A 37 -6.83 -3.63 -8.87
N LEU A 38 -6.18 -4.79 -8.76
CA LEU A 38 -4.72 -4.88 -8.72
C LEU A 38 -4.05 -4.22 -9.95
N HIS A 39 -4.63 -4.40 -11.14
CA HIS A 39 -4.08 -3.80 -12.35
C HIS A 39 -4.15 -2.26 -12.36
N GLU A 40 -5.19 -1.68 -11.74
CA GLU A 40 -5.34 -0.22 -11.62
C GLU A 40 -4.28 0.33 -10.67
N ILE A 41 -4.04 -0.36 -9.55
CA ILE A 41 -3.02 0.02 -8.57
C ILE A 41 -1.63 -0.01 -9.22
N ARG A 42 -1.28 -1.08 -9.93
CA ARG A 42 0.01 -1.17 -10.64
C ARG A 42 0.18 -0.03 -11.65
N ARG A 43 -0.86 0.27 -12.43
CA ARG A 43 -0.84 1.37 -13.40
C ARG A 43 -0.63 2.73 -12.71
N SER A 44 -1.34 2.98 -11.61
CA SER A 44 -1.20 4.23 -10.86
C SER A 44 0.19 4.36 -10.24
N LEU A 45 0.75 3.29 -9.66
CA LEU A 45 2.10 3.31 -9.10
C LEU A 45 3.17 3.57 -10.17
N ALA A 46 3.07 2.89 -11.32
CA ALA A 46 3.98 3.09 -12.43
C ALA A 46 3.95 4.56 -12.92
N ALA A 47 2.76 5.14 -13.08
CA ALA A 47 2.61 6.54 -13.47
C ALA A 47 3.20 7.50 -12.43
N LEU A 48 3.02 7.24 -11.12
CA LEU A 48 3.60 8.07 -10.07
C LEU A 48 5.14 8.01 -10.08
N THR A 49 5.71 6.82 -10.24
CA THR A 49 7.17 6.61 -10.34
C THR A 49 7.73 7.28 -11.59
N GLU A 50 7.06 7.14 -12.73
CA GLU A 50 7.45 7.81 -13.98
C GLU A 50 7.47 9.33 -13.80
N ILE A 51 6.41 9.92 -13.23
CA ILE A 51 6.34 11.37 -12.97
C ILE A 51 7.46 11.79 -12.02
N ALA A 52 7.71 11.03 -10.95
CA ALA A 52 8.77 11.33 -9.99
C ALA A 52 10.17 11.34 -10.63
N LEU A 53 10.42 10.49 -11.62
CA LEU A 53 11.73 10.37 -12.27
C LEU A 53 11.92 11.29 -13.48
N THR A 54 10.83 11.65 -14.17
CA THR A 54 10.88 12.44 -15.42
C THR A 54 10.62 13.92 -15.18
N THR A 55 9.96 14.29 -14.09
CA THR A 55 9.72 15.70 -13.75
C THR A 55 10.96 16.29 -13.11
N ASN A 56 11.43 17.43 -13.60
CA ASN A 56 12.48 18.21 -12.95
C ASN A 56 12.05 18.57 -11.52
N ASN A 57 12.61 17.88 -10.54
CA ASN A 57 12.39 18.11 -9.14
C ASN A 57 13.72 17.99 -8.39
N THR A 58 13.83 18.74 -7.29
CA THR A 58 15.05 18.79 -6.48
C THR A 58 15.23 17.58 -5.57
N HIS A 59 14.31 16.61 -5.60
CA HIS A 59 14.27 15.45 -4.70
C HIS A 59 14.86 14.17 -5.30
N PHE A 60 15.09 14.15 -6.62
CA PHE A 60 15.63 13.01 -7.35
C PHE A 60 16.72 13.44 -8.36
N GLU A 61 17.43 14.53 -8.06
CA GLU A 61 18.54 15.01 -8.89
C GLU A 61 19.76 14.08 -8.78
N ASP A 62 19.98 13.47 -7.62
CA ASP A 62 21.05 12.49 -7.43
C ASP A 62 20.68 11.11 -8.00
N ALA A 63 21.66 10.45 -8.60
CA ALA A 63 21.49 9.11 -9.15
C ALA A 63 21.13 8.08 -8.07
N LYS A 64 21.66 8.22 -6.85
CA LYS A 64 21.34 7.29 -5.74
C LYS A 64 19.93 7.49 -5.22
N GLU A 65 19.41 8.72 -5.23
CA GLU A 65 18.03 9.02 -4.87
C GLU A 65 17.06 8.39 -5.88
N ARG A 66 17.38 8.46 -7.17
CA ARG A 66 16.62 7.77 -8.24
C ARG A 66 16.62 6.24 -8.10
N ASP A 67 17.77 5.66 -7.80
CA ASP A 67 17.88 4.22 -7.55
C ASP A 67 17.06 3.80 -6.32
N SER A 68 17.11 4.61 -5.25
CA SER A 68 16.37 4.36 -4.02
C SER A 68 14.85 4.39 -4.23
N ILE A 69 14.32 5.34 -5.01
CA ILE A 69 12.88 5.40 -5.28
C ILE A 69 12.41 4.27 -6.20
N LEU A 70 13.24 3.84 -7.16
CA LEU A 70 12.96 2.68 -8.00
C LEU A 70 12.89 1.39 -7.17
N TRP A 71 13.84 1.21 -6.25
CA TRP A 71 13.83 0.10 -5.32
C TRP A 71 12.60 0.14 -4.39
N PHE A 72 12.27 1.31 -3.84
CA PHE A 72 11.07 1.48 -3.02
C PHE A 72 9.79 1.15 -3.79
N TYR A 73 9.67 1.58 -5.05
CA TYR A 73 8.55 1.24 -5.92
C TYR A 73 8.41 -0.28 -6.09
N TYR A 74 9.52 -0.97 -6.36
CA TYR A 74 9.54 -2.43 -6.54
C TYR A 74 9.08 -3.17 -5.27
N GLU A 75 9.64 -2.81 -4.11
CA GLU A 75 9.26 -3.41 -2.82
C GLU A 75 7.79 -3.11 -2.45
N LEU A 76 7.30 -1.91 -2.78
CA LEU A 76 5.91 -1.54 -2.56
C LEU A 76 4.94 -2.35 -3.44
N GLU A 77 5.31 -2.62 -4.69
CA GLU A 77 4.53 -3.46 -5.59
C GLU A 77 4.42 -4.90 -5.05
N ILE A 78 5.53 -5.49 -4.60
CA ILE A 78 5.55 -6.80 -3.94
C ILE A 78 4.66 -6.80 -2.69
N PHE A 79 4.77 -5.77 -1.85
CA PHE A 79 3.96 -5.66 -0.63
C PHE A 79 2.45 -5.63 -0.94
N ILE A 80 2.05 -4.88 -1.97
CA ILE A 80 0.64 -4.79 -2.40
C ILE A 80 0.16 -6.14 -2.93
N GLU A 81 0.97 -6.84 -3.72
CA GLU A 81 0.64 -8.18 -4.20
C GLU A 81 0.49 -9.20 -3.07
N ALA A 82 1.39 -9.17 -2.08
CA ALA A 82 1.30 -10.00 -0.90
C ALA A 82 0.00 -9.73 -0.12
N ALA A 83 -0.36 -8.45 0.06
CA ALA A 83 -1.62 -8.07 0.69
C ALA A 83 -2.85 -8.53 -0.13
N TRP A 84 -2.76 -8.51 -1.46
CA TRP A 84 -3.80 -9.03 -2.33
C TRP A 84 -3.99 -10.54 -2.17
N PHE A 85 -2.90 -11.32 -2.16
CA PHE A 85 -2.98 -12.77 -1.89
C PHE A 85 -3.58 -13.07 -0.52
N GLN A 86 -3.13 -12.36 0.53
CA GLN A 86 -3.69 -12.50 1.88
C GLN A 86 -5.20 -12.22 1.91
N ASN A 87 -5.65 -11.22 1.16
CA ASN A 87 -7.07 -10.92 1.01
C ASN A 87 -7.85 -12.07 0.35
N GLN A 88 -7.31 -12.62 -0.74
CA GLN A 88 -7.93 -13.75 -1.45
C GLN A 88 -8.04 -15.00 -0.57
N HIS A 89 -6.99 -15.33 0.19
CA HIS A 89 -7.03 -16.44 1.14
C HIS A 89 -8.08 -16.23 2.23
N SER A 90 -8.19 -15.01 2.75
CA SER A 90 -9.18 -14.66 3.77
C SER A 90 -10.63 -14.80 3.28
N ILE A 91 -10.89 -14.53 1.99
CA ILE A 91 -12.21 -14.70 1.37
C ILE A 91 -12.54 -16.19 1.17
N LYS A 92 -11.58 -17.00 0.72
CA LYS A 92 -11.78 -18.43 0.43
C LYS A 92 -12.08 -19.28 1.68
N HIS A 93 -11.61 -18.87 2.86
CA HIS A 93 -11.82 -19.61 4.11
C HIS A 93 -13.06 -19.17 4.93
N LYS A 94 -13.91 -18.24 4.43
CA LYS A 94 -15.17 -17.93 5.13
C LYS A 94 -16.13 -19.13 5.06
N PRO A 95 -16.55 -19.71 6.21
CA PRO A 95 -17.46 -20.85 6.21
C PRO A 95 -18.80 -20.46 5.59
N LYS A 96 -19.31 -21.29 4.67
CA LYS A 96 -20.65 -21.09 4.08
C LYS A 96 -21.70 -21.06 5.20
N PRO A 97 -22.64 -20.11 5.19
CA PRO A 97 -23.69 -20.07 6.20
C PRO A 97 -24.48 -21.39 6.16
N LYS A 98 -24.54 -22.08 7.31
CA LYS A 98 -25.37 -23.28 7.47
C LYS A 98 -26.81 -22.88 7.15
N LYS A 99 -27.38 -23.42 6.07
CA LYS A 99 -28.82 -23.30 5.79
C LYS A 99 -29.57 -23.79 7.03
N LYS A 100 -30.28 -22.89 7.72
CA LYS A 100 -31.27 -23.28 8.71
C LYS A 100 -32.37 -24.01 7.94
N ASN A 101 -32.44 -25.34 8.08
CA ASN A 101 -33.58 -26.09 7.60
C ASN A 101 -34.83 -25.58 8.34
N LYS A 102 -35.87 -25.31 7.57
CA LYS A 102 -37.21 -24.91 8.01
C LYS A 102 -37.79 -25.90 9.01
#